data_AF-A0A4Y8CS51-F1
#
_entry.id   AF-A0A4Y8CS51-F1
#
_cell.length_a   1.000
_cell.length_b   1.000
_cell.length_c   1.000
_cell.angle_alpha   90.00
_cell.angle_beta   90.00
_cell.angle_gamma   90.00
#
_symmetry.space_group_name_H-M   'P 1'
#
loop_
_entity.id
_entity.type
_entity.pdbx_description
1 polymer ?
#
loop_
_entity_poly.entity_id
_entity_poly.type
_entity_poly.pdbx_seq_one_letter_code
_entity_poly.pdbx_strand_id
1 'polypeptide(L)'
;MAISTTFLRRREFVGEDHSGITTDGETWQNARALLRPTFSKSNISDLSSYKVAVEQFLRNIPDDGCTIVDLQPLLANLYLETSLKFLMGISPNTSNEDERKKATDFIKAFNTSMIGMGLSL
;
A
#
# COMPACT_ATOMS: atom_id res chain seq x y z
N MET A 1 -5.70 37.69 29.48
CA MET A 1 -6.45 36.49 29.03
C MET A 1 -5.61 35.80 27.97
N ALA A 2 -4.63 35.01 28.38
CA ALA A 2 -3.73 34.29 27.48
C ALA A 2 -4.37 32.93 27.17
N ILE A 3 -4.65 32.70 25.89
CA ILE A 3 -5.25 31.45 25.44
C ILE A 3 -4.15 30.40 25.51
N SER A 4 -4.30 29.49 26.48
CA SER A 4 -3.43 28.34 26.72
C SER A 4 -3.42 27.45 25.47
N THR A 5 -2.31 27.44 24.75
CA THR A 5 -2.03 26.48 23.68
C THR A 5 -1.82 25.11 24.30
N THR A 6 -2.91 24.43 24.63
CA THR A 6 -2.89 23.03 25.06
C THR A 6 -2.63 22.18 23.82
N PHE A 7 -1.36 22.13 23.45
CA PHE A 7 -0.77 21.14 22.55
C PHE A 7 -1.15 19.76 23.07
N LEU A 8 -1.92 19.01 22.29
CA LEU A 8 -2.32 17.65 22.63
C LEU A 8 -1.05 16.82 22.83
N ARG A 9 -0.66 16.59 24.08
CA ARG A 9 0.41 15.66 24.47
C ARG A 9 -0.07 14.26 24.11
N ARG A 10 0.18 13.83 22.88
CA ARG A 10 0.07 12.42 22.47
C ARG A 10 1.00 11.64 23.40
N ARG A 11 0.47 10.60 24.07
CA ARG A 11 1.28 9.71 24.92
C ARG A 11 2.48 9.24 24.12
N GLU A 12 3.67 9.43 24.67
CA GLU A 12 4.91 8.89 24.15
C GLU A 12 4.80 7.37 24.22
N PHE A 13 4.54 6.73 23.09
CA PHE A 13 4.84 5.31 22.91
C PHE A 13 6.37 5.22 22.85
N VAL A 14 6.99 4.94 24.00
CA VAL A 14 8.43 4.68 24.09
C VAL A 14 8.65 3.21 23.73
N GLY A 15 8.46 2.92 22.45
CA GLY A 15 9.13 1.82 21.75
C GLY A 15 10.19 2.45 20.84
N GLU A 16 11.25 1.72 20.53
CA GLU A 16 12.25 2.15 19.54
C GLU A 16 11.63 2.12 18.14
N ASP A 17 10.71 3.05 17.89
CA ASP A 17 9.88 3.11 16.69
C ASP A 17 10.76 3.62 15.53
N HIS A 18 11.25 2.72 14.70
CA HIS A 18 11.90 3.06 13.43
C HIS A 18 10.88 3.38 12.32
N SER A 19 9.62 3.58 12.71
CA SER A 19 8.50 3.81 11.81
C SER A 19 8.38 5.30 11.49
N GLY A 20 8.67 5.67 10.25
CA GLY A 20 8.56 7.06 9.77
C GLY A 20 7.13 7.62 9.73
N ILE A 21 6.10 6.83 10.06
CA ILE A 21 4.69 7.27 10.10
C ILE A 21 4.19 7.56 11.52
N THR A 22 4.83 7.00 12.56
CA THR A 22 4.43 7.15 13.96
C THR A 22 5.44 7.94 14.79
N THR A 23 6.58 8.33 14.19
CA THR A 23 7.63 9.11 14.85
C THR A 23 7.70 10.55 14.37
N ASP A 24 8.29 11.41 15.21
CA ASP A 24 8.55 12.83 14.95
C ASP A 24 10.08 13.10 14.93
N GLY A 25 10.47 14.33 14.56
CA GLY A 25 11.86 14.79 14.67
C GLY A 25 12.82 14.15 13.67
N GLU A 26 14.05 13.87 14.11
CA GLU A 26 15.14 13.36 13.26
C GLU A 26 14.80 11.99 12.64
N THR A 27 14.16 11.10 13.39
CA THR A 27 13.72 9.78 12.91
C THR A 27 12.74 9.89 11.74
N TRP A 28 11.76 10.79 11.84
CA TRP A 28 10.83 11.09 10.74
C TRP A 28 11.54 11.69 9.53
N GLN A 29 12.46 12.64 9.76
CA GLN A 29 13.21 13.28 8.66
C GLN A 29 14.05 12.26 7.89
N ASN A 30 14.74 11.37 8.62
CA ASN A 30 15.58 10.31 8.04
C ASN A 30 14.74 9.30 7.25
N ALA A 31 13.64 8.80 7.84
CA ALA A 31 12.73 7.90 7.14
C ALA A 31 12.11 8.54 5.88
N ARG A 32 11.73 9.82 5.96
CA ARG A 32 11.17 10.56 4.83
C ARG A 32 12.21 10.86 3.74
N ALA A 33 13.46 11.12 4.11
CA ALA A 33 14.55 11.28 3.15
C ALA A 33 14.76 10.02 2.30
N LEU A 34 14.62 8.83 2.90
CA LEU A 34 14.71 7.54 2.20
C LEU A 34 13.52 7.29 1.27
N LEU A 35 12.29 7.68 1.66
CA LEU A 35 11.09 7.46 0.86
C LEU A 35 10.89 8.48 -0.27
N ARG A 36 11.44 9.69 -0.13
CA ARG A 36 11.21 10.80 -1.06
C ARG A 36 11.54 10.48 -2.54
N PRO A 37 12.60 9.73 -2.88
CA PRO A 37 12.89 9.35 -4.27
C PRO A 37 11.79 8.49 -4.91
N THR A 38 11.10 7.66 -4.15
CA THR A 38 9.98 6.81 -4.62
C THR A 38 8.83 7.66 -5.17
N PHE A 39 8.64 8.88 -4.64
CA PHE A 39 7.63 9.84 -5.09
C PHE A 39 8.18 10.86 -6.10
N SER A 40 9.32 10.59 -6.73
CA SER A 40 9.84 11.44 -7.80
C SER A 40 8.89 11.44 -9.01
N LYS A 41 8.81 12.57 -9.72
CA LYS A 41 7.92 12.72 -10.89
C LYS A 41 8.20 11.66 -11.96
N SER A 42 9.47 11.29 -12.15
CA SER A 42 9.88 10.23 -13.07
C SER A 42 9.29 8.87 -12.70
N ASN A 43 9.26 8.52 -11.41
CA ASN A 43 8.71 7.26 -10.93
C ASN A 43 7.18 7.22 -11.02
N ILE A 44 6.52 8.36 -10.77
CA ILE A 44 5.06 8.49 -10.88
C ILE A 44 4.60 8.49 -12.35
N SER A 45 5.41 9.02 -13.26
CA SER A 45 5.07 9.08 -14.69
C SER A 45 5.20 7.76 -15.43
N ASP A 46 5.85 6.75 -14.86
CA ASP A 46 5.97 5.43 -15.48
C ASP A 46 4.70 4.60 -15.29
N LEU A 47 3.72 4.87 -16.15
CA LEU A 47 2.43 4.17 -16.16
C LEU A 47 2.48 2.80 -16.86
N SER A 48 3.61 2.41 -17.44
CA SER A 48 3.73 1.20 -18.26
C SER A 48 3.42 -0.06 -17.44
N SER A 49 3.89 -0.09 -16.19
CA SER A 49 3.65 -1.19 -15.26
C SER A 49 2.19 -1.27 -14.78
N TYR A 50 1.53 -0.12 -14.61
CA TYR A 50 0.12 -0.05 -14.21
C TYR A 50 -0.80 -0.53 -15.31
N LYS A 51 -0.45 -0.28 -16.58
CA LYS A 51 -1.22 -0.76 -17.73
C LYS A 51 -1.39 -2.27 -17.69
N VAL A 52 -0.34 -3.02 -17.39
CA VAL A 52 -0.38 -4.49 -17.30
C VAL A 52 -1.33 -4.96 -16.20
N ALA A 53 -1.28 -4.33 -15.01
CA ALA A 53 -2.16 -4.67 -13.90
C ALA A 53 -3.63 -4.35 -14.20
N VAL A 54 -3.91 -3.21 -14.84
CA VAL A 54 -5.26 -2.83 -15.26
C VAL A 54 -5.80 -3.76 -16.34
N GLU A 55 -4.98 -4.14 -17.32
CA GLU A 55 -5.39 -5.11 -18.34
C GLU A 55 -5.69 -6.50 -17.73
N GLN A 56 -4.94 -6.93 -16.71
CA GLN A 56 -5.23 -8.16 -15.97
C GLN A 56 -6.54 -8.06 -15.18
N PHE A 57 -6.76 -6.93 -14.51
CA PHE A 57 -8.02 -6.64 -13.82
C PHE A 57 -9.21 -6.70 -14.79
N LEU A 58 -9.13 -6.03 -15.94
CA LEU A 58 -10.21 -6.01 -16.94
C LEU A 58 -10.48 -7.40 -17.54
N ARG A 59 -9.45 -8.23 -17.75
CA ARG A 59 -9.64 -9.61 -18.22
C ARG A 59 -10.42 -10.51 -17.25
N ASN A 60 -10.42 -10.17 -15.96
CA ASN A 60 -11.17 -10.91 -14.95
C ASN A 60 -12.64 -10.47 -14.86
N ILE A 61 -13.03 -9.41 -15.59
CA ILE A 61 -14.42 -8.96 -15.67
C ILE A 61 -15.06 -9.58 -16.91
N PRO A 62 -16.15 -10.36 -16.76
CA PRO A 62 -16.92 -10.89 -17.88
C PRO A 62 -17.55 -9.77 -18.72
N ASP A 63 -17.51 -9.91 -20.04
CA ASP A 63 -18.04 -8.94 -21.02
C ASP A 63 -19.53 -9.16 -21.37
N ASP A 64 -20.13 -10.26 -20.90
CA ASP A 64 -21.45 -10.72 -21.31
C ASP A 64 -22.63 -9.83 -20.85
N GLY A 65 -22.37 -8.81 -20.05
CA GLY A 65 -23.37 -7.84 -19.59
C GLY A 65 -24.46 -8.41 -18.68
N CYS A 66 -24.40 -9.69 -18.35
CA CYS A 66 -25.39 -10.42 -17.56
C CYS A 66 -24.80 -10.92 -16.23
N THR A 67 -23.50 -11.16 -16.16
CA THR A 67 -22.81 -11.63 -14.95
C THR A 67 -22.64 -10.51 -13.93
N ILE A 68 -23.22 -10.71 -12.73
CA ILE A 68 -22.99 -9.85 -11.58
C ILE A 68 -21.63 -10.22 -10.96
N VAL A 69 -20.72 -9.26 -10.88
CA VAL A 69 -19.38 -9.45 -10.33
C VAL A 69 -19.21 -8.61 -9.08
N ASP A 70 -18.67 -9.21 -8.02
CA ASP A 70 -18.16 -8.45 -6.88
C ASP A 70 -16.81 -7.81 -7.24
N LEU A 71 -16.82 -6.48 -7.40
CA LEU A 71 -15.62 -5.72 -7.74
C LEU A 71 -14.68 -5.51 -6.56
N GLN A 72 -15.14 -5.66 -5.31
CA GLN A 72 -14.34 -5.42 -4.12
C GLN A 72 -13.04 -6.26 -4.09
N PRO A 73 -13.06 -7.59 -4.25
CA PRO A 73 -11.84 -8.40 -4.25
C PRO A 73 -10.93 -8.10 -5.45
N LEU A 74 -11.51 -7.78 -6.61
CA LEU A 74 -10.75 -7.47 -7.83
C LEU A 74 -10.00 -6.14 -7.68
N LEU A 75 -10.65 -5.12 -7.13
CA LEU A 75 -10.04 -3.81 -6.85
C LEU A 75 -9.00 -3.89 -5.74
N ALA A 76 -9.26 -4.69 -4.69
CA ALA A 76 -8.28 -4.91 -3.61
C ALA A 76 -6.97 -5.53 -4.16
N ASN A 77 -7.08 -6.52 -5.06
CA ASN A 77 -5.93 -7.11 -5.71
C ASN A 77 -5.20 -6.11 -6.61
N LEU A 78 -5.93 -5.35 -7.44
CA LEU A 78 -5.34 -4.30 -8.28
C LEU A 78 -4.59 -3.24 -7.46
N TYR A 79 -5.20 -2.76 -6.38
CA TYR A 79 -4.58 -1.80 -5.46
C TYR A 79 -3.28 -2.36 -4.88
N LEU A 80 -3.30 -3.62 -4.45
CA LEU A 80 -2.15 -4.23 -3.82
C LEU A 80 -1.01 -4.48 -4.82
N GLU A 81 -1.29 -5.01 -6.01
CA GLU A 81 -0.27 -5.20 -7.06
C GLU A 81 0.39 -3.89 -7.46
N THR A 82 -0.41 -2.84 -7.69
CA THR A 82 0.09 -1.52 -8.09
C THR A 82 0.86 -0.85 -6.94
N SER A 83 0.44 -1.03 -5.69
CA SER A 83 1.15 -0.53 -4.50
C SER A 83 2.47 -1.25 -4.26
N LEU A 84 2.52 -2.58 -4.39
CA LEU A 84 3.76 -3.34 -4.27
C LEU A 84 4.76 -2.98 -5.37
N LYS A 85 4.26 -2.78 -6.59
CA LYS A 85 5.09 -2.32 -7.70
C LYS A 85 5.65 -0.93 -7.43
N PHE A 86 4.82 -0.01 -6.94
CA PHE A 86 5.21 1.37 -6.65
C PHE A 86 6.20 1.49 -5.48
N LEU A 87 5.90 0.83 -4.35
CA LEU A 87 6.66 0.98 -3.11
C LEU A 87 7.88 0.07 -3.04
N MET A 88 7.77 -1.15 -3.56
CA MET A 88 8.81 -2.18 -3.42
C MET A 88 9.55 -2.46 -4.74
N GLY A 89 9.07 -1.94 -5.88
CA GLY A 89 9.63 -2.25 -7.20
C GLY A 89 9.37 -3.68 -7.68
N ILE A 90 8.62 -4.48 -6.91
CA ILE A 90 8.38 -5.90 -7.18
C ILE A 90 7.22 -6.04 -8.17
N SER A 91 7.42 -6.81 -9.25
CA SER A 91 6.33 -7.27 -10.11
C SER A 91 5.92 -8.67 -9.63
N PRO A 92 4.73 -8.89 -9.06
CA PRO A 92 4.29 -10.24 -8.68
C PRO A 92 4.11 -11.18 -9.88
N ASN A 93 4.06 -10.64 -11.10
CA ASN A 93 4.16 -11.40 -12.36
C ASN A 93 5.61 -11.75 -12.73
N THR A 94 6.32 -12.45 -11.85
CA THR A 94 7.56 -13.10 -12.24
C THR A 94 7.27 -14.52 -12.71
N SER A 95 8.07 -15.01 -13.66
CA SER A 95 7.96 -16.39 -14.15
C SER A 95 8.34 -17.44 -13.09
N ASN A 96 8.65 -17.00 -11.86
CA ASN A 96 9.12 -17.80 -10.74
C ASN A 96 7.97 -18.12 -9.78
N GLU A 97 7.65 -19.42 -9.67
CA GLU A 97 6.59 -19.95 -8.82
C GLU A 97 6.74 -19.55 -7.34
N ASP A 98 7.98 -19.51 -6.83
CA ASP A 98 8.26 -19.19 -5.43
C ASP A 98 7.95 -17.73 -5.10
N GLU A 99 8.17 -16.81 -6.05
CA GLU A 99 7.90 -15.39 -5.87
C GLU A 99 6.40 -15.09 -5.90
N ARG A 100 5.65 -15.77 -6.78
CA ARG A 100 4.16 -15.71 -6.77
C ARG A 100 3.59 -16.21 -5.45
N LYS A 101 4.15 -17.29 -4.90
CA LYS A 101 3.72 -17.83 -3.61
C LYS A 101 3.96 -16.84 -2.48
N LYS A 102 5.16 -16.25 -2.41
CA LYS A 102 5.49 -15.21 -1.42
C LYS A 102 4.58 -13.97 -1.55
N ALA A 103 4.29 -13.53 -2.77
CA ALA A 103 3.37 -12.42 -3.01
C ALA A 103 1.95 -12.76 -2.54
N THR A 104 1.48 -13.98 -2.82
CA THR A 104 0.16 -14.47 -2.37
C THR A 104 0.07 -14.56 -0.86
N ASP A 105 1.13 -15.06 -0.21
CA ASP A 105 1.19 -15.17 1.26
C ASP A 105 1.24 -13.79 1.91
N PHE A 106 1.98 -12.84 1.32
CA PHE A 106 1.97 -11.44 1.74
C PHE A 106 0.58 -10.81 1.59
N ILE A 107 -0.10 -11.01 0.45
CA ILE A 107 -1.47 -10.50 0.22
C ILE A 107 -2.43 -10.99 1.30
N LYS A 108 -2.38 -12.29 1.61
CA LYS A 108 -3.23 -12.88 2.66
C LYS A 108 -2.93 -12.24 4.02
N ALA A 109 -1.67 -12.16 4.41
CA ALA A 109 -1.27 -11.57 5.68
C ALA A 109 -1.67 -10.08 5.77
N PHE A 110 -1.47 -9.33 4.68
CA PHE A 110 -1.83 -7.92 4.59
C PHE A 110 -3.34 -7.72 4.72
N ASN A 111 -4.15 -8.50 4.00
CA ASN A 111 -5.62 -8.43 4.09
C ASN A 111 -6.12 -8.81 5.49
N THR A 112 -5.56 -9.86 6.11
CA THR A 112 -5.89 -10.22 7.50
C THR A 112 -5.54 -9.09 8.47
N SER A 113 -4.38 -8.45 8.30
CA SER A 113 -3.98 -7.30 9.10
C SER A 113 -4.91 -6.10 8.89
N MET A 114 -5.28 -5.79 7.65
CA MET A 114 -6.20 -4.69 7.30
C MET A 114 -7.58 -4.85 7.94
N ILE A 115 -8.11 -6.08 8.02
CA ILE A 115 -9.35 -6.39 8.75
C ILE A 115 -9.20 -6.00 10.24
N GLY A 116 -8.07 -6.34 10.85
CA GLY A 116 -7.78 -6.01 12.25
C GLY A 116 -7.51 -4.52 12.51
N MET A 117 -7.04 -3.78 11.49
CA MET A 117 -6.75 -2.34 11.60
C MET A 117 -7.98 -1.44 11.43
N GLY A 118 -9.14 -1.97 10.99
CA GLY A 118 -10.23 -1.10 10.54
C GLY A 118 -11.65 -1.68 10.43
N LEU A 119 -11.96 -2.84 11.01
CA LEU A 119 -13.36 -3.24 11.30
C LEU A 119 -13.74 -2.97 12.77
N SER A 120 -13.39 -1.78 13.24
CA SER A 120 -14.12 -1.10 14.32
C SER A 120 -14.61 0.23 13.74
N LEU A 121 -15.57 0.12 12.84
CA LEU A 121 -16.51 1.19 12.48
C LEU A 121 -17.92 0.65 12.71
#